data_AF-A0A3M2VRP5-F1
#
_entry.id   AF-A0A3M2VRP5-F1
#
_cell.length_a   1.000
_cell.length_b   1.000
_cell.length_c   1.000
_cell.angle_alpha   90.00
_cell.angle_beta   90.00
_cell.angle_gamma   90.00
#
_symmetry.space_group_name_H-M   'P 1'
#
loop_
_entity.id
_entity.type
_entity.pdbx_description
1 polymer ?
#
loop_
_entity_poly.entity_id
_entity_poly.type
_entity_poly.pdbx_seq_one_letter_code
_entity_poly.pdbx_strand_id
1 'polypeptide(L)'
;MFDPFNDFEARGYLRNIEGEKNPDIVKRLEHDLFAANLSDAMVYLASKPFIEYVDFLYVHKILFGEFYPWAGQDRLQTTPNKAISKADTFFCHPKDSQRAVEQGLKLAQDGVTLKRSPGVVMGLFAYAHPFLDGNGRTMLVVHTVLCHRAGFSIHWARTGKSDYLSALGEEIETPDKGILDAYLKDFIAPPLDPAGWEVAIQAIRGLDGIASSDIIEGEFSDPAISQKYEQFDQRRGYEIK
;
A
#
# COMPACT_ATOMS: atom_id res chain seq x y z
N MET A 1 1.37 19.26 7.90
CA MET A 1 0.49 19.04 6.74
C MET A 1 1.31 18.35 5.68
N PHE A 2 0.78 17.28 5.08
CA PHE A 2 1.45 16.58 3.98
C PHE A 2 1.13 17.30 2.66
N ASP A 3 2.09 18.05 2.12
CA ASP A 3 1.94 18.82 0.87
C ASP A 3 3.19 18.64 -0.02
N PRO A 4 3.32 17.51 -0.73
CA PRO A 4 4.49 17.22 -1.53
C PRO A 4 4.56 18.04 -2.83
N PHE A 5 3.49 18.74 -3.17
CA PHE A 5 3.38 19.57 -4.37
C PHE A 5 3.63 21.06 -4.10
N ASN A 6 3.67 21.46 -2.82
CA ASN A 6 3.79 22.86 -2.38
C ASN A 6 2.70 23.76 -2.97
N ASP A 7 1.50 23.23 -3.19
CA ASP A 7 0.39 23.97 -3.80
C ASP A 7 -0.95 23.77 -3.10
N PHE A 8 -0.92 23.33 -1.84
CA PHE A 8 -2.11 23.13 -1.01
C PHE A 8 -3.08 24.31 -1.05
N GLU A 9 -2.57 25.54 -0.97
CA GLU A 9 -3.42 26.72 -0.96
C GLU A 9 -4.20 26.93 -2.26
N ALA A 10 -3.64 26.53 -3.40
CA ALA A 10 -4.26 26.71 -4.71
C ALA A 10 -5.04 25.47 -5.18
N ARG A 11 -4.67 24.28 -4.72
CA ARG A 11 -5.14 22.99 -5.26
C ARG A 11 -5.77 22.05 -4.24
N GLY A 12 -5.84 22.45 -2.97
CA GLY A 12 -6.35 21.60 -1.90
C GLY A 12 -5.37 20.49 -1.49
N TYR A 13 -5.82 19.61 -0.58
CA TYR A 13 -5.03 18.47 -0.14
C TYR A 13 -4.71 17.54 -1.32
N LEU A 14 -3.41 17.32 -1.55
CA LEU A 14 -2.89 16.43 -2.61
C LEU A 14 -3.48 16.67 -4.00
N ARG A 15 -3.77 17.94 -4.36
CA ARG A 15 -4.33 18.31 -5.67
C ARG A 15 -5.61 17.55 -6.03
N ASN A 16 -6.48 17.26 -5.07
CA ASN A 16 -7.75 16.61 -5.36
C ASN A 16 -8.62 17.44 -6.33
N ILE A 17 -9.49 16.77 -7.07
CA ILE A 17 -10.32 17.36 -8.14
C ILE A 17 -11.22 18.48 -7.60
N GLU A 18 -11.73 18.33 -6.39
CA GLU A 18 -12.63 19.28 -5.73
C GLU A 18 -11.90 20.51 -5.15
N GLY A 19 -10.57 20.48 -5.07
CA GLY A 19 -9.79 21.51 -4.38
C GLY A 19 -10.04 21.57 -2.86
N GLU A 20 -10.58 20.50 -2.27
CA GLU A 20 -10.92 20.43 -0.86
C GLU A 20 -9.66 20.46 0.02
N LYS A 21 -9.73 21.21 1.12
CA LYS A 21 -8.61 21.45 2.06
C LYS A 21 -8.84 20.79 3.41
N ASN A 22 -10.09 20.56 3.80
CA ASN A 22 -10.45 20.00 5.09
C ASN A 22 -10.12 18.50 5.12
N PRO A 23 -9.18 18.06 5.98
CA PRO A 23 -8.75 16.67 6.02
C PRO A 23 -9.88 15.68 6.38
N ASP A 24 -10.88 16.11 7.17
CA ASP A 24 -12.01 15.24 7.53
C ASP A 24 -13.02 15.08 6.39
N ILE A 25 -13.13 16.08 5.51
CA ILE A 25 -13.94 15.98 4.30
C ILE A 25 -13.23 15.10 3.28
N VAL A 26 -11.94 15.36 3.05
CA VAL A 26 -11.09 14.58 2.16
C VAL A 26 -11.14 13.10 2.51
N LYS A 27 -10.88 12.72 3.77
CA LYS A 27 -10.87 11.31 4.18
C LYS A 27 -12.21 10.61 3.97
N ARG A 28 -13.32 11.31 4.19
CA ARG A 28 -14.66 10.75 3.94
C ARG A 28 -14.90 10.53 2.45
N LEU A 29 -14.60 11.53 1.61
CA LEU A 29 -14.74 11.39 0.15
C LEU A 29 -13.85 10.27 -0.40
N GLU A 30 -12.60 10.19 0.06
CA GLU A 30 -11.70 9.10 -0.31
C GLU A 30 -12.21 7.73 0.12
N HIS A 31 -12.80 7.62 1.32
CA HIS A 31 -13.36 6.38 1.82
C HIS A 31 -14.59 5.96 1.01
N ASP A 32 -15.50 6.89 0.73
CA ASP A 32 -16.73 6.64 -0.02
C ASP A 32 -16.41 6.20 -1.46
N LEU A 33 -15.45 6.88 -2.11
CA LEU A 33 -15.01 6.52 -3.47
C LEU A 33 -14.26 5.18 -3.49
N PHE A 34 -13.42 4.91 -2.50
CA PHE A 34 -12.81 3.59 -2.36
C PHE A 34 -13.87 2.49 -2.24
N ALA A 35 -14.88 2.68 -1.40
CA ALA A 35 -15.95 1.70 -1.20
C ALA A 35 -16.76 1.49 -2.48
N ALA A 36 -17.15 2.58 -3.17
CA ALA A 36 -17.90 2.54 -4.40
C ALA A 36 -17.15 1.85 -5.55
N ASN A 37 -15.84 2.05 -5.64
CA ASN A 37 -15.00 1.53 -6.73
C ASN A 37 -14.34 0.17 -6.41
N LEU A 38 -14.57 -0.38 -5.21
CA LEU A 38 -13.95 -1.64 -4.78
C LEU A 38 -14.37 -2.83 -5.65
N SER A 39 -15.67 -2.93 -5.98
CA SER A 39 -16.18 -3.99 -6.85
C SER A 39 -15.50 -3.97 -8.22
N ASP A 40 -15.37 -2.80 -8.83
CA ASP A 40 -14.76 -2.65 -10.16
C ASP A 40 -13.27 -3.01 -10.16
N ALA A 41 -12.53 -2.62 -9.10
CA ALA A 41 -11.14 -3.02 -8.93
C ALA A 41 -11.00 -4.56 -8.81
N MET A 42 -11.91 -5.21 -8.11
CA MET A 42 -11.92 -6.66 -7.93
C MET A 42 -12.29 -7.41 -9.21
N VAL A 43 -13.29 -6.93 -9.96
CA VAL A 43 -13.64 -7.46 -11.28
C VAL A 43 -12.47 -7.33 -12.25
N TYR A 44 -11.81 -6.17 -12.27
CA TYR A 44 -10.62 -5.95 -13.07
C TYR A 44 -9.51 -6.95 -12.72
N LEU A 45 -9.17 -7.09 -11.44
CA LEU A 45 -8.14 -8.04 -11.03
C LEU A 45 -8.53 -9.48 -11.34
N ALA A 46 -9.78 -9.88 -11.14
CA ALA A 46 -10.27 -11.21 -11.45
C ALA A 46 -10.15 -11.57 -12.94
N SER A 47 -10.22 -10.58 -13.83
CA SER A 47 -10.07 -10.80 -15.28
C SER A 47 -8.61 -11.01 -15.72
N LYS A 48 -7.63 -10.83 -14.84
CA LYS A 48 -6.20 -10.89 -15.18
C LYS A 48 -5.62 -12.28 -14.93
N PRO A 49 -5.01 -12.95 -15.92
CA PRO A 49 -4.32 -14.23 -15.66
C PRO A 49 -3.12 -14.03 -14.73
N PHE A 50 -2.35 -12.96 -14.94
CA PHE A 50 -1.21 -12.54 -14.13
C PHE A 50 -1.39 -11.08 -13.73
N ILE A 51 -0.94 -10.71 -12.54
CA ILE A 51 -1.01 -9.33 -12.04
C ILE A 51 0.40 -8.76 -12.11
N GLU A 52 0.56 -7.71 -12.90
CA GLU A 52 1.83 -7.01 -13.11
C GLU A 52 1.81 -5.63 -12.45
N TYR A 53 2.95 -4.92 -12.44
CA TYR A 53 3.03 -3.59 -11.82
C TYR A 53 2.02 -2.59 -12.42
N VAL A 54 1.79 -2.67 -13.73
CA VAL A 54 0.79 -1.82 -14.40
C VAL A 54 -0.64 -2.07 -13.88
N ASP A 55 -0.96 -3.30 -13.49
CA ASP A 55 -2.26 -3.62 -12.90
C ASP A 55 -2.35 -3.06 -11.47
N PHE A 56 -1.26 -3.07 -10.71
CA PHE A 56 -1.18 -2.46 -9.38
C PHE A 56 -1.44 -0.95 -9.43
N LEU A 57 -0.84 -0.26 -10.40
CA LEU A 57 -1.11 1.16 -10.68
C LEU A 57 -2.55 1.38 -11.14
N TYR A 58 -3.07 0.51 -12.01
CA TYR A 58 -4.42 0.64 -12.53
C TYR A 58 -5.49 0.41 -11.46
N VAL A 59 -5.27 -0.52 -10.51
CA VAL A 59 -6.15 -0.68 -9.35
C VAL A 59 -6.24 0.61 -8.54
N HIS A 60 -5.10 1.25 -8.25
CA HIS A 60 -5.13 2.55 -7.59
C HIS A 60 -5.92 3.59 -8.40
N LYS A 61 -5.79 3.58 -9.73
CA LYS A 61 -6.57 4.46 -10.60
C LYS A 61 -8.07 4.18 -10.52
N ILE A 62 -8.50 2.92 -10.49
CA ILE A 62 -9.92 2.57 -10.32
C ILE A 62 -10.41 3.11 -8.97
N LEU A 63 -9.68 2.83 -7.89
CA LEU A 63 -10.11 3.17 -6.53
C LEU A 63 -10.18 4.67 -6.26
N PHE A 64 -9.32 5.48 -6.89
CA PHE A 64 -9.13 6.90 -6.53
C PHE A 64 -9.17 7.88 -7.70
N GLY A 65 -9.39 7.42 -8.93
CA GLY A 65 -9.30 8.25 -10.14
C GLY A 65 -10.34 9.35 -10.24
N GLU A 66 -11.47 9.19 -9.57
CA GLU A 66 -12.51 10.23 -9.48
C GLU A 66 -12.15 11.35 -8.49
N PHE A 67 -11.14 11.15 -7.63
CA PHE A 67 -10.73 12.14 -6.63
C PHE A 67 -9.35 12.74 -6.89
N TYR A 68 -8.37 11.91 -7.26
CA TYR A 68 -7.00 12.33 -7.48
C TYR A 68 -6.66 12.32 -8.97
N PRO A 69 -6.30 13.47 -9.57
CA PRO A 69 -5.85 13.53 -10.97
C PRO A 69 -4.62 12.68 -11.26
N TRP A 70 -3.82 12.38 -10.23
CA TRP A 70 -2.61 11.56 -10.29
C TRP A 70 -2.88 10.09 -9.96
N ALA A 71 -4.11 9.65 -9.74
CA ALA A 71 -4.38 8.25 -9.38
C ALA A 71 -3.82 7.28 -10.43
N GLY A 72 -3.04 6.29 -9.97
CA GLY A 72 -2.30 5.36 -10.84
C GLY A 72 -0.95 5.88 -11.33
N GLN A 73 -0.53 7.07 -10.90
CA GLN A 73 0.84 7.54 -11.04
C GLN A 73 1.58 7.30 -9.72
N ASP A 74 2.76 6.71 -9.81
CA ASP A 74 3.61 6.47 -8.65
C ASP A 74 4.44 7.71 -8.27
N ARG A 75 5.16 7.61 -7.15
CA ARG A 75 6.05 8.66 -6.64
C ARG A 75 7.19 8.97 -7.59
N LEU A 76 7.57 8.05 -8.47
CA LEU A 76 8.58 8.33 -9.50
C LEU A 76 8.07 9.36 -10.51
N GLN A 77 6.77 9.35 -10.82
CA GLN A 77 6.14 10.33 -11.70
C GLN A 77 5.73 11.62 -10.97
N THR A 78 5.26 11.51 -9.73
CA THR A 78 4.70 12.65 -9.00
C THR A 78 5.74 13.43 -8.19
N THR A 79 6.61 12.73 -7.45
CA THR A 79 7.54 13.33 -6.48
C THR A 79 8.88 12.58 -6.43
N PRO A 80 9.61 12.46 -7.56
CA PRO A 80 10.74 11.52 -7.70
C PRO A 80 11.90 11.75 -6.73
N ASN A 81 12.02 12.97 -6.18
CA ASN A 81 13.14 13.38 -5.34
C ASN A 81 12.79 13.42 -3.86
N LYS A 82 11.54 13.17 -3.45
CA LYS A 82 11.10 13.36 -2.07
C LYS A 82 11.19 12.07 -1.27
N ALA A 83 11.85 12.17 -0.13
CA ALA A 83 11.84 11.14 0.91
C ALA A 83 10.54 11.26 1.70
N ILE A 84 9.80 10.15 1.77
CA ILE A 84 8.51 10.07 2.47
C ILE A 84 8.58 8.95 3.50
N SER A 85 8.09 9.24 4.70
CA SER A 85 7.95 8.32 5.82
C SER A 85 6.53 8.40 6.39
N LYS A 86 6.19 7.45 7.26
CA LYS A 86 4.93 7.46 8.00
C LYS A 86 5.15 7.00 9.42
N ALA A 87 4.83 7.87 10.38
CA ALA A 87 5.26 7.69 11.77
C ALA A 87 6.78 7.42 11.80
N ASP A 88 7.22 6.28 12.33
CA ASP A 88 8.64 5.90 12.41
C ASP A 88 9.09 4.96 11.28
N THR A 89 8.23 4.70 10.28
CA THR A 89 8.50 3.77 9.18
C THR A 89 8.99 4.50 7.93
N PHE A 90 10.14 4.06 7.41
CA PHE A 90 10.66 4.50 6.11
C PHE A 90 10.17 3.59 4.98
N PHE A 91 9.91 4.19 3.82
CA PHE A 91 9.59 3.47 2.59
C PHE A 91 10.75 3.53 1.61
N CYS A 92 10.72 2.74 0.54
CA CYS A 92 11.79 2.73 -0.43
C CYS A 92 11.91 4.06 -1.19
N HIS A 93 13.09 4.30 -1.76
CA HIS A 93 13.29 5.36 -2.73
C HIS A 93 12.30 5.19 -3.92
N PRO A 94 11.70 6.27 -4.47
CA PRO A 94 10.72 6.16 -5.57
C PRO A 94 11.18 5.29 -6.76
N LYS A 95 12.48 5.37 -7.11
CA LYS A 95 13.11 4.55 -8.16
C LYS A 95 13.09 3.03 -7.91
N ASP A 96 12.92 2.60 -6.67
CA ASP A 96 12.93 1.19 -6.28
C ASP A 96 11.52 0.62 -6.07
N SER A 97 10.51 1.50 -6.03
CA SER A 97 9.13 1.15 -5.75
C SER A 97 8.58 0.11 -6.73
N GLN A 98 8.83 0.29 -8.03
CA GLN A 98 8.41 -0.68 -9.04
C GLN A 98 9.01 -2.06 -8.78
N ARG A 99 10.33 -2.13 -8.57
CA ARG A 99 11.03 -3.40 -8.33
C ARG A 99 10.52 -4.10 -7.07
N ALA A 100 10.25 -3.35 -6.01
CA ALA A 100 9.69 -3.88 -4.77
C ALA A 100 8.31 -4.50 -4.98
N VAL A 101 7.41 -3.82 -5.70
CA VAL A 101 6.09 -4.36 -6.06
C VAL A 101 6.22 -5.58 -6.97
N GLU A 102 7.05 -5.52 -8.00
CA GLU A 102 7.27 -6.64 -8.92
C GLU A 102 7.83 -7.89 -8.22
N GLN A 103 8.74 -7.71 -7.26
CA GLN A 103 9.23 -8.81 -6.43
C GLN A 103 8.09 -9.39 -5.57
N GLY A 104 7.27 -8.55 -4.94
CA GLY A 104 6.11 -8.99 -4.19
C GLY A 104 5.11 -9.77 -5.06
N LEU A 105 4.79 -9.26 -6.25
CA LEU A 105 3.92 -9.92 -7.23
C LEU A 105 4.50 -11.26 -7.69
N LYS A 106 5.81 -11.32 -7.97
CA LYS A 106 6.49 -12.56 -8.36
C LYS A 106 6.38 -13.64 -7.29
N LEU A 107 6.60 -13.28 -6.02
CA LEU A 107 6.42 -14.21 -4.89
C LEU A 107 4.97 -14.62 -4.72
N ALA A 108 4.04 -13.69 -4.90
CA ALA A 108 2.61 -13.93 -4.72
C ALA A 108 2.00 -14.84 -5.80
N GLN A 109 2.52 -14.79 -7.02
CA GLN A 109 2.07 -15.64 -8.12
C GLN A 109 2.51 -17.10 -7.97
N ASP A 110 3.51 -17.40 -7.15
CA ASP A 110 3.74 -18.75 -6.64
C ASP A 110 2.87 -18.98 -5.40
N GLY A 111 1.71 -19.60 -5.61
CA GLY A 111 0.73 -19.82 -4.54
C GLY A 111 1.27 -20.62 -3.34
N VAL A 112 2.27 -21.49 -3.54
CA VAL A 112 2.92 -22.22 -2.43
C VAL A 112 3.75 -21.26 -1.58
N THR A 113 4.53 -20.39 -2.22
CA THR A 113 5.31 -19.36 -1.55
C THR A 113 4.40 -18.34 -0.86
N LEU A 114 3.35 -17.85 -1.54
CA LEU A 114 2.40 -16.90 -0.96
C LEU A 114 1.72 -17.46 0.29
N LYS A 115 1.27 -18.72 0.24
CA LYS A 115 0.59 -19.34 1.38
C LYS A 115 1.50 -19.58 2.57
N ARG A 116 2.80 -19.82 2.32
CA ARG A 116 3.82 -19.96 3.37
C ARG A 116 4.19 -18.61 3.99
N SER A 117 4.27 -17.57 3.17
CA SER A 117 4.82 -16.26 3.57
C SER A 117 3.98 -15.07 3.05
N PRO A 118 2.69 -14.97 3.45
CA PRO A 118 1.81 -13.89 2.99
C PRO A 118 2.23 -12.51 3.51
N GLY A 119 2.89 -12.46 4.67
CA GLY A 119 3.45 -11.26 5.29
C GLY A 119 4.63 -10.69 4.52
N VAL A 120 5.54 -11.53 4.00
CA VAL A 120 6.67 -11.06 3.17
C VAL A 120 6.16 -10.31 1.93
N VAL A 121 5.13 -10.84 1.25
CA VAL A 121 4.51 -10.18 0.10
C VAL A 121 3.88 -8.85 0.50
N MET A 122 3.13 -8.82 1.60
CA MET A 122 2.51 -7.58 2.10
C MET A 122 3.57 -6.54 2.50
N GLY A 123 4.65 -6.97 3.15
CA GLY A 123 5.78 -6.14 3.54
C GLY A 123 6.48 -5.52 2.34
N LEU A 124 6.65 -6.25 1.24
CA LEU A 124 7.20 -5.70 -0.01
C LEU A 124 6.29 -4.63 -0.63
N PHE A 125 4.96 -4.84 -0.65
CA PHE A 125 4.02 -3.84 -1.15
C PHE A 125 4.01 -2.58 -0.26
N ALA A 126 4.02 -2.76 1.06
CA ALA A 126 4.05 -1.66 2.00
C ALA A 126 5.40 -0.92 1.97
N TYR A 127 6.51 -1.62 1.80
CA TYR A 127 7.83 -1.01 1.64
C TYR A 127 7.93 -0.19 0.36
N ALA A 128 7.35 -0.67 -0.75
CA ALA A 128 7.32 0.06 -2.01
C ALA A 128 6.62 1.42 -1.87
N HIS A 129 5.47 1.43 -1.19
CA HIS A 129 4.62 2.61 -0.96
C HIS A 129 4.53 3.51 -2.20
N PRO A 130 4.07 2.99 -3.35
CA PRO A 130 4.23 3.63 -4.66
C PRO A 130 3.49 4.97 -4.80
N PHE A 131 2.44 5.24 -4.03
CA PHE A 131 1.55 6.38 -4.24
C PHE A 131 1.71 7.45 -3.14
N LEU A 132 1.13 8.64 -3.35
CA LEU A 132 1.11 9.70 -2.32
C LEU A 132 0.05 9.47 -1.24
N ASP A 133 -1.02 8.74 -1.57
CA ASP A 133 -2.02 8.24 -0.63
C ASP A 133 -2.62 6.95 -1.20
N GLY A 134 -3.49 6.26 -0.47
CA GLY A 134 -4.20 5.07 -0.97
C GLY A 134 -3.38 3.77 -1.00
N ASN A 135 -2.09 3.81 -0.64
CA ASN A 135 -1.19 2.64 -0.63
C ASN A 135 -1.77 1.42 0.11
N GLY A 136 -2.22 1.61 1.36
CA GLY A 136 -2.75 0.52 2.18
C GLY A 136 -4.01 -0.13 1.61
N ARG A 137 -4.87 0.66 0.95
CA ARG A 137 -6.10 0.19 0.32
C ARG A 137 -5.80 -0.59 -0.96
N THR A 138 -4.94 -0.05 -1.83
CA THR A 138 -4.53 -0.73 -3.06
C THR A 138 -3.81 -2.04 -2.78
N MET A 139 -2.80 -2.06 -1.88
CA MET A 139 -2.03 -3.26 -1.59
C MET A 139 -2.89 -4.37 -0.99
N LEU A 140 -3.87 -4.01 -0.15
CA LEU A 140 -4.78 -4.97 0.46
C LEU A 140 -5.70 -5.63 -0.57
N VAL A 141 -6.26 -4.84 -1.49
CA VAL A 141 -7.13 -5.36 -2.57
C VAL A 141 -6.35 -6.35 -3.43
N VAL A 142 -5.15 -5.96 -3.89
CA VAL A 142 -4.28 -6.82 -4.70
C VAL A 142 -3.89 -8.09 -3.93
N HIS A 143 -3.46 -7.96 -2.67
CA HIS A 143 -3.06 -9.09 -1.82
C HIS A 143 -4.22 -10.06 -1.57
N THR A 144 -5.43 -9.55 -1.35
CA THR A 144 -6.64 -10.36 -1.14
C THR A 144 -6.94 -11.24 -2.35
N VAL A 145 -6.87 -10.69 -3.57
CA VAL A 145 -7.06 -11.45 -4.81
C VAL A 145 -5.97 -12.52 -4.97
N LEU A 146 -4.72 -12.17 -4.70
CA LEU A 146 -3.59 -13.12 -4.81
C LEU A 146 -3.73 -14.27 -3.81
N CYS A 147 -4.11 -13.99 -2.55
CA CYS A 147 -4.37 -15.03 -1.55
C CYS A 147 -5.48 -15.98 -2.00
N HIS A 148 -6.57 -15.43 -2.53
CA HIS A 148 -7.67 -16.24 -3.06
C HIS A 148 -7.21 -17.17 -4.19
N ARG A 149 -6.40 -16.66 -5.15
CA ARG A 149 -5.82 -17.49 -6.23
C ARG A 149 -4.94 -18.61 -5.68
N ALA A 150 -4.26 -18.37 -4.56
CA ALA A 150 -3.47 -19.37 -3.84
C ALA A 150 -4.31 -20.29 -2.93
N GLY A 151 -5.65 -20.18 -2.96
CA GLY A 151 -6.56 -21.08 -2.26
C GLY A 151 -6.66 -20.81 -0.75
N PHE A 152 -6.49 -19.57 -0.30
CA PHE A 152 -6.73 -19.16 1.08
C PHE A 152 -7.21 -17.70 1.16
N SER A 153 -7.54 -17.23 2.36
CA SER A 153 -7.80 -15.82 2.62
C SER A 153 -7.22 -15.40 3.97
N ILE A 154 -7.15 -14.09 4.20
CA ILE A 154 -6.86 -13.51 5.51
C ILE A 154 -8.15 -12.90 6.05
N HIS A 155 -8.55 -13.27 7.26
CA HIS A 155 -9.70 -12.69 7.96
C HIS A 155 -9.34 -11.32 8.55
N TRP A 156 -9.15 -10.33 7.69
CA TRP A 156 -8.72 -8.98 8.07
C TRP A 156 -9.65 -8.28 9.09
N ALA A 157 -10.95 -8.57 9.08
CA ALA A 157 -11.88 -8.03 10.09
C ALA A 157 -11.58 -8.50 11.53
N ARG A 158 -10.80 -9.58 11.70
CA ARG A 158 -10.36 -10.11 13.00
C ARG A 158 -8.99 -9.59 13.42
N THR A 159 -8.25 -8.90 12.54
CA THR A 159 -6.97 -8.32 12.90
C THR A 159 -7.16 -7.09 13.79
N GLY A 160 -6.18 -6.83 14.65
CA GLY A 160 -6.08 -5.58 15.40
C GLY A 160 -5.28 -4.56 14.61
N LYS A 161 -5.81 -3.36 14.37
CA LYS A 161 -5.12 -2.28 13.62
C LYS A 161 -3.71 -2.03 14.15
N SER A 162 -3.58 -1.87 15.48
CA SER A 162 -2.29 -1.57 16.12
C SER A 162 -1.28 -2.70 15.95
N ASP A 163 -1.69 -3.93 16.26
CA ASP A 163 -0.80 -5.10 16.20
C ASP A 163 -0.36 -5.40 14.75
N TYR A 164 -1.29 -5.25 13.79
CA TYR A 164 -0.98 -5.40 12.38
C TYR A 164 0.02 -4.35 11.90
N LEU A 165 -0.20 -3.07 12.22
CA LEU A 165 0.72 -2.00 11.81
C LEU A 165 2.09 -2.12 12.48
N SER A 166 2.16 -2.59 13.73
CA SER A 166 3.42 -2.90 14.40
C SER A 166 4.17 -4.01 13.68
N ALA A 167 3.52 -5.15 13.42
CA ALA A 167 4.13 -6.27 12.71
C ALA A 167 4.53 -5.91 11.28
N LEU A 168 3.74 -5.08 10.59
CA LEU A 168 4.06 -4.59 9.25
C LEU A 168 5.27 -3.66 9.26
N GLY A 169 5.36 -2.75 10.23
CA GLY A 169 6.53 -1.88 10.41
C GLY A 169 7.81 -2.68 10.66
N GLU A 170 7.75 -3.69 11.53
CA GLU A 170 8.87 -4.61 11.78
C GLU A 170 9.25 -5.44 10.55
N GLU A 171 8.28 -5.87 9.74
CA GLU A 171 8.54 -6.55 8.46
C GLU A 171 9.19 -5.63 7.41
N ILE A 172 8.86 -4.33 7.43
CA ILE A 172 9.52 -3.35 6.55
C ILE A 172 10.98 -3.12 6.98
N GLU A 173 11.21 -2.91 8.28
CA GLU A 173 12.53 -2.68 8.87
C GLU A 173 13.43 -3.93 8.82
N THR A 174 12.86 -5.12 9.02
CA THR A 174 13.57 -6.41 9.07
C THR A 174 12.85 -7.47 8.24
N PRO A 175 12.88 -7.34 6.91
CA PRO A 175 12.11 -8.18 5.99
C PRO A 175 12.55 -9.64 6.02
N ASP A 176 11.58 -10.52 5.74
CA ASP A 176 11.78 -11.97 5.59
C ASP A 176 12.37 -12.62 6.86
N LYS A 177 11.90 -12.15 8.02
CA LYS A 177 12.14 -12.77 9.33
C LYS A 177 10.91 -13.51 9.86
N GLY A 178 9.83 -13.54 9.08
CA GLY A 178 8.57 -14.20 9.42
C GLY A 178 7.77 -13.47 10.50
N ILE A 179 8.03 -12.19 10.75
CA ILE A 179 7.37 -11.40 11.79
C ILE A 179 5.90 -11.20 11.43
N LEU A 180 5.64 -10.66 10.23
CA LEU A 180 4.27 -10.48 9.78
C LEU A 180 3.58 -11.81 9.45
N ASP A 181 4.33 -12.81 8.98
CA ASP A 181 3.80 -14.17 8.79
C ASP A 181 3.30 -14.79 10.10
N ALA A 182 4.09 -14.65 11.17
CA ALA A 182 3.73 -15.16 12.50
C ALA A 182 2.48 -14.48 13.05
N TYR A 183 2.28 -13.19 12.75
CA TYR A 183 1.05 -12.46 13.07
C TYR A 183 -0.14 -12.96 12.24
N LEU A 184 0.02 -13.07 10.92
CA LEU A 184 -1.07 -13.40 10.00
C LEU A 184 -1.56 -14.84 10.10
N LYS A 185 -0.73 -15.77 10.59
CA LYS A 185 -1.04 -17.21 10.65
C LYS A 185 -2.37 -17.52 11.34
N ASP A 186 -2.72 -16.77 12.39
CA ASP A 186 -3.93 -17.01 13.19
C ASP A 186 -5.21 -16.47 12.51
N PHE A 187 -5.02 -15.74 11.41
CA PHE A 187 -6.08 -15.14 10.60
C PHE A 187 -6.19 -15.78 9.21
N ILE A 188 -5.35 -16.77 8.88
CA ILE A 188 -5.48 -17.56 7.66
C ILE A 188 -6.77 -18.39 7.72
N ALA A 189 -7.54 -18.34 6.65
CA ALA A 189 -8.81 -19.03 6.53
C ALA A 189 -8.96 -19.69 5.14
N PRO A 190 -9.97 -20.54 4.95
CA PRO A 190 -10.38 -20.99 3.62
C PRO A 190 -10.58 -19.82 2.65
N PRO A 191 -10.45 -20.04 1.34
CA PRO A 191 -10.64 -18.97 0.36
C PRO A 191 -12.06 -18.40 0.48
N LEU A 192 -12.15 -17.07 0.47
CA LEU A 192 -13.43 -16.36 0.47
C LEU A 192 -13.96 -16.27 -0.96
N ASP A 193 -15.25 -16.52 -1.16
CA ASP A 193 -15.94 -16.30 -2.44
C ASP A 193 -15.71 -14.85 -2.90
N PRO A 194 -15.39 -14.59 -4.18
CA PRO A 194 -15.29 -13.23 -4.70
C PRO A 194 -16.46 -12.30 -4.36
N ALA A 195 -17.69 -12.82 -4.27
CA ALA A 195 -18.86 -12.06 -3.86
C ALA A 195 -18.80 -11.56 -2.39
N GLY A 196 -17.97 -12.18 -1.54
CA GLY A 196 -17.77 -11.79 -0.15
C GLY A 196 -16.61 -10.82 0.08
N TRP A 197 -15.78 -10.55 -0.93
CA TRP A 197 -14.57 -9.75 -0.74
C TRP A 197 -14.85 -8.31 -0.34
N GLU A 198 -15.85 -7.67 -0.97
CA GLU A 198 -16.22 -6.29 -0.68
C GLU A 198 -16.56 -6.11 0.80
N VAL A 199 -17.47 -6.97 1.30
CA VAL A 199 -17.88 -6.99 2.70
C VAL A 199 -16.69 -7.23 3.64
N ALA A 200 -15.81 -8.17 3.29
CA ALA A 200 -14.65 -8.50 4.12
C ALA A 200 -13.64 -7.36 4.21
N ILE A 201 -13.40 -6.65 3.10
CA ILE A 201 -12.46 -5.51 3.04
C ILE A 201 -13.05 -4.28 3.73
N GLN A 202 -14.33 -3.97 3.52
CA GLN A 202 -15.00 -2.87 4.20
C GLN A 202 -15.13 -3.09 5.71
N ALA A 203 -15.17 -4.34 6.17
CA ALA A 203 -15.20 -4.68 7.59
C ALA A 203 -13.86 -4.49 8.32
N ILE A 204 -12.79 -4.11 7.62
CA ILE A 204 -11.46 -3.93 8.21
C ILE A 204 -11.42 -2.66 9.03
N ARG A 205 -11.13 -2.82 10.32
CA ARG A 205 -11.00 -1.70 11.25
C ARG A 205 -9.78 -0.87 10.91
N GLY A 206 -9.99 0.41 10.59
CA GLY A 206 -8.92 1.36 10.30
C GLY A 206 -8.50 1.46 8.84
N LEU A 207 -9.29 0.91 7.91
CA LEU A 207 -9.17 1.15 6.47
C LEU A 207 -9.80 2.49 6.02
N ASP A 208 -10.34 3.25 6.97
CA ASP A 208 -10.98 4.57 6.83
C ASP A 208 -10.01 5.71 6.48
N GLY A 209 -8.70 5.44 6.39
CA GLY A 209 -7.70 6.46 6.11
C GLY A 209 -7.42 7.41 7.30
N ILE A 210 -7.99 7.15 8.48
CA ILE A 210 -7.83 8.01 9.69
C ILE A 210 -6.49 7.71 10.41
N ALA A 211 -5.55 7.00 9.77
CA ALA A 211 -4.20 6.85 10.29
C ALA A 211 -3.43 8.18 10.29
N SER A 212 -2.21 8.17 10.87
CA SER A 212 -1.22 9.23 10.68
C SER A 212 -1.06 9.54 9.19
N SER A 213 -0.88 10.81 8.84
CA SER A 213 -0.53 11.20 7.47
C SER A 213 0.96 10.93 7.22
N ASP A 214 1.30 10.74 5.96
CA ASP A 214 2.69 10.66 5.53
C ASP A 214 3.43 11.99 5.81
N ILE A 215 4.75 11.91 5.93
CA ILE A 215 5.63 13.02 6.26
C ILE A 215 6.71 13.13 5.17
N ILE A 216 7.01 14.35 4.74
CA ILE A 216 8.14 14.63 3.87
C ILE A 216 9.37 14.82 4.76
N GLU A 217 10.29 13.87 4.71
CA GLU A 217 11.56 13.92 5.44
C GLU A 217 12.50 14.98 4.84
N GLY A 218 12.42 15.17 3.52
CA GLY A 218 13.24 16.09 2.74
C GLY A 218 13.39 15.61 1.31
N GLU A 219 14.44 16.06 0.63
CA GLU A 219 14.79 15.58 -0.70
C GLU A 219 16.01 14.67 -0.64
N PHE A 220 16.06 13.65 -1.50
CA PHE A 220 17.20 12.72 -1.58
C PHE A 220 18.51 13.40 -2.03
N SER A 221 18.44 14.63 -2.56
CA SER A 221 19.61 15.46 -2.87
C SER A 221 20.26 16.06 -1.61
N ASP A 222 19.55 16.10 -0.48
CA ASP A 222 20.11 16.49 0.81
C ASP A 222 20.99 15.36 1.36
N PRO A 223 22.30 15.61 1.60
CA PRO A 223 23.21 14.61 2.13
C PRO A 223 22.75 13.98 3.45
N ALA A 224 22.07 14.72 4.32
CA ALA A 224 21.57 14.19 5.58
C ALA A 224 20.43 13.18 5.36
N ILE A 225 19.56 13.44 4.39
CA ILE A 225 18.46 12.54 4.01
C ILE A 225 19.01 11.30 3.30
N SER A 226 19.93 11.47 2.34
CA SER A 226 20.60 10.34 1.68
C SER A 226 21.28 9.43 2.69
N GLN A 227 22.06 10.00 3.62
CA GLN A 227 22.74 9.22 4.66
C GLN A 227 21.76 8.48 5.58
N LYS A 228 20.64 9.12 5.96
CA LYS A 228 19.60 8.50 6.79
C LYS A 228 19.01 7.26 6.09
N TYR A 229 18.74 7.35 4.80
CA TYR A 229 18.21 6.24 4.00
C TYR A 229 19.25 5.16 3.73
N GLU A 230 20.50 5.51 3.46
CA GLU A 230 21.61 4.53 3.35
C GLU A 230 21.76 3.72 4.64
N GLN A 231 21.68 4.36 5.81
CA GLN A 231 21.71 3.65 7.10
C GLN A 231 20.48 2.76 7.30
N PHE A 232 19.31 3.21 6.87
CA PHE A 232 18.09 2.40 6.92
C PHE A 232 18.21 1.17 6.02
N ASP A 233 18.65 1.32 4.76
CA ASP A 233 18.86 0.21 3.84
C ASP A 233 19.94 -0.77 4.34
N GLN A 234 21.01 -0.27 4.96
CA GLN A 234 22.04 -1.10 5.59
C GLN A 234 21.48 -1.91 6.76
N ARG A 235 20.66 -1.31 7.63
CA ARG A 235 19.99 -2.03 8.73
C ARG A 235 19.01 -3.06 8.21
N ARG A 236 18.24 -2.69 7.18
CA ARG A 236 17.27 -3.56 6.51
C ARG A 236 17.94 -4.79 5.91
N GLY A 237 19.14 -4.61 5.34
CA GLY A 237 20.02 -5.71 4.92
C GLY A 237 19.38 -6.65 3.89
N TYR A 238 18.44 -6.15 3.08
CA TYR A 238 17.64 -6.94 2.15
C TYR A 238 17.63 -6.28 0.77
N GLU A 239 18.07 -7.05 -0.22
CA GLU A 239 18.18 -6.62 -1.60
C GLU A 239 16.87 -6.88 -2.36
N ILE A 240 16.33 -5.83 -2.98
CA ILE A 240 15.24 -5.96 -3.95
C ILE A 240 15.84 -6.47 -5.26
N LYS A 241 15.40 -7.65 -5.70
CA LYS A 241 15.93 -8.37 -6.87
C LYS A 241 15.28 -7.94 -8.17
#